data_AF-A0AAF0CFV1-F1
#
_entry.id   AF-A0AAF0CFV1-F1
#
_cell.length_a   1.000
_cell.length_b   1.000
_cell.length_c   1.000
_cell.angle_alpha   90.00
_cell.angle_beta   90.00
_cell.angle_gamma   90.00
#
_symmetry.space_group_name_H-M   'P 1'
#
loop_
_entity.id
_entity.type
_entity.pdbx_description
1 polymer ?
#
loop_
_entity_poly.entity_id
_entity_poly.type
_entity_poly.pdbx_seq_one_letter_code
_entity_poly.pdbx_strand_id
1 'polypeptide(L)'
;MKFRTLIAALCISSMASTTMAQDYEQYVERQRDLTVLAAVFGEMHHIRRICEPRYEADVWRERMKQLISLEEPEEQVRNQLVAQFNDGYRQAQRRFSGCDRRARDYAAARAAQGEGIVRRLTTSLEQEQSFDQGPLFIQPQTESLTVNE
;
A
#
# COMPACT_ATOMS: atom_id res chain seq x y z
N MET A 1 -54.67 -50.10 3.56
CA MET A 1 -54.56 -48.77 2.92
C MET A 1 -53.29 -48.11 3.46
N LYS A 2 -52.17 -48.11 2.72
CA LYS A 2 -51.63 -46.96 1.95
C LYS A 2 -51.53 -45.69 2.84
N PHE A 3 -50.35 -45.20 3.22
CA PHE A 3 -49.50 -44.41 2.34
C PHE A 3 -48.01 -44.48 2.71
N ARG A 4 -47.20 -44.78 1.69
CA ARG A 4 -45.75 -44.60 1.62
C ARG A 4 -45.51 -43.20 1.08
N THR A 5 -44.68 -42.39 1.73
CA THR A 5 -43.95 -41.30 1.04
C THR A 5 -42.75 -40.87 1.89
N LEU A 6 -41.61 -41.51 1.59
CA LEU A 6 -40.30 -40.89 1.72
C LEU A 6 -40.19 -39.85 0.60
N ILE A 7 -39.93 -38.58 0.92
CA ILE A 7 -39.42 -37.61 -0.03
C ILE A 7 -38.20 -36.96 0.60
N ALA A 8 -37.03 -37.45 0.17
CA ALA A 8 -35.80 -36.67 0.18
C ALA A 8 -35.93 -35.59 -0.91
N ALA A 9 -35.63 -34.34 -0.57
CA ALA A 9 -35.30 -33.31 -1.55
C ALA A 9 -34.11 -32.52 -1.01
N LEU A 10 -32.94 -33.13 -1.24
CA LEU A 10 -31.61 -32.55 -1.23
C LEU A 10 -31.60 -31.34 -2.18
N CYS A 11 -31.71 -30.13 -1.64
CA CYS A 11 -31.38 -28.89 -2.33
C CYS A 11 -30.16 -28.25 -1.64
N ILE A 12 -29.01 -28.93 -1.70
CA ILE A 12 -27.72 -28.30 -1.46
C ILE A 12 -27.16 -28.01 -2.85
N SER A 13 -27.59 -26.90 -3.45
CA SER A 13 -27.06 -26.44 -4.73
C SER A 13 -26.57 -25.00 -4.56
N SER A 14 -25.30 -24.81 -4.91
CA SER A 14 -24.66 -23.55 -5.33
C SER A 14 -24.11 -22.62 -4.25
N MET A 15 -22.88 -22.90 -3.78
CA MET A 15 -21.94 -21.87 -3.32
C MET A 15 -20.50 -22.26 -3.70
N ALA A 16 -20.16 -22.26 -4.99
CA ALA A 16 -18.78 -22.56 -5.44
C ALA A 16 -18.20 -21.52 -6.42
N SER A 17 -18.78 -20.31 -6.51
CA SER A 17 -18.37 -19.30 -7.49
C SER A 17 -17.71 -18.04 -6.90
N THR A 18 -17.52 -17.94 -5.58
CA THR A 18 -17.05 -16.70 -4.93
C THR A 18 -15.52 -16.51 -4.90
N THR A 19 -14.72 -17.58 -4.97
CA THR A 19 -13.27 -17.51 -4.72
C THR A 19 -12.50 -16.67 -5.77
N MET A 20 -12.80 -16.80 -7.06
CA MET A 20 -12.05 -16.09 -8.12
C MET A 20 -12.40 -14.60 -8.23
N ALA A 21 -13.61 -14.20 -7.83
CA ALA A 21 -14.06 -12.82 -7.92
C ALA A 21 -13.43 -11.92 -6.83
N GLN A 22 -13.18 -12.49 -5.65
CA GLN A 22 -12.64 -11.75 -4.49
C GLN A 22 -11.16 -11.37 -4.68
N ASP A 23 -10.35 -12.28 -5.22
CA ASP A 23 -8.92 -12.04 -5.46
C ASP A 23 -8.69 -10.95 -6.52
N TYR A 24 -9.49 -10.98 -7.59
CA TYR A 24 -9.45 -9.95 -8.63
C TYR A 24 -9.81 -8.56 -8.09
N GLU A 25 -10.86 -8.45 -7.27
CA GLU A 25 -11.26 -7.18 -6.65
C GLU A 25 -10.14 -6.63 -5.74
N GLN A 26 -9.52 -7.49 -4.93
CA GLN A 26 -8.39 -7.13 -4.07
C GLN A 26 -7.19 -6.65 -4.89
N TYR A 27 -6.88 -7.32 -6.01
CA TYR A 27 -5.83 -6.89 -6.94
C TYR A 27 -6.12 -5.51 -7.52
N VAL A 28 -7.34 -5.26 -8.01
CA VAL A 28 -7.75 -3.97 -8.60
C VAL A 28 -7.64 -2.84 -7.57
N GLU A 29 -8.10 -3.06 -6.35
CA GLU A 29 -8.00 -2.06 -5.27
C GLU A 29 -6.54 -1.78 -4.90
N ARG A 30 -5.68 -2.80 -4.82
CA ARG A 30 -4.24 -2.62 -4.60
C ARG A 30 -3.60 -1.77 -5.71
N GLN A 31 -3.89 -2.08 -6.98
CA GLN A 31 -3.35 -1.31 -8.12
C GLN A 31 -3.84 0.14 -8.11
N ARG A 32 -5.10 0.37 -7.70
CA ARG A 32 -5.65 1.71 -7.51
C ARG A 32 -4.90 2.46 -6.42
N ASP A 33 -4.67 1.84 -5.28
CA ASP A 33 -3.94 2.43 -4.15
C ASP A 33 -2.50 2.79 -4.53
N LEU A 34 -1.77 1.90 -5.24
CA LEU A 34 -0.43 2.18 -5.77
C LEU A 34 -0.41 3.37 -6.74
N THR A 35 -1.38 3.42 -7.66
CA THR A 35 -1.56 4.52 -8.62
C THR A 35 -1.78 5.86 -7.90
N VAL A 36 -2.65 5.87 -6.88
CA VAL A 36 -2.92 7.09 -6.10
C VAL A 36 -1.71 7.48 -5.26
N LEU A 37 -1.00 6.53 -4.66
CA LEU A 37 0.20 6.80 -3.87
C LEU A 37 1.31 7.41 -4.72
N ALA A 38 1.50 6.91 -5.94
CA ALA A 38 2.45 7.49 -6.89
C ALA A 38 2.14 8.97 -7.20
N ALA A 39 0.87 9.30 -7.43
CA ALA A 39 0.43 10.69 -7.64
C ALA A 39 0.68 11.56 -6.39
N VAL A 40 0.38 11.05 -5.19
CA VAL A 40 0.69 11.72 -3.90
C VAL A 40 2.19 12.03 -3.81
N PHE A 41 3.07 11.07 -4.10
CA PHE A 41 4.51 11.32 -4.09
C PHE A 41 4.95 12.39 -5.09
N GLY A 42 4.33 12.43 -6.27
CA GLY A 42 4.57 13.47 -7.27
C GLY A 42 4.22 14.87 -6.77
N GLU A 43 3.03 15.03 -6.19
CA GLU A 43 2.57 16.29 -5.63
C GLU A 43 3.46 16.75 -4.46
N MET A 44 3.80 15.83 -3.56
CA MET A 44 4.68 16.10 -2.43
C MET A 44 6.08 16.49 -2.89
N HIS A 45 6.62 15.85 -3.93
CA HIS A 45 7.91 16.21 -4.50
C HIS A 45 7.96 17.67 -4.95
N HIS A 46 6.91 18.17 -5.62
CA HIS A 46 6.85 19.58 -6.00
C HIS A 46 6.77 20.49 -4.77
N ILE A 47 5.82 20.24 -3.88
CA ILE A 47 5.54 21.17 -2.76
C ILE A 47 6.71 21.22 -1.78
N ARG A 48 7.33 20.09 -1.48
CA ARG A 48 8.45 20.03 -0.54
C ARG A 48 9.72 20.62 -1.14
N ARG A 49 9.90 20.59 -2.47
CA ARG A 49 10.96 21.38 -3.12
C ARG A 49 10.78 22.89 -2.96
N ILE A 50 9.56 23.41 -3.05
CA ILE A 50 9.35 24.86 -2.91
C ILE A 50 9.28 25.31 -1.45
N CYS A 51 8.88 24.43 -0.53
CA CYS A 51 8.74 24.77 0.89
C CYS A 51 9.95 24.42 1.75
N GLU A 52 10.66 23.34 1.45
CA GLU A 52 11.76 22.78 2.24
C GLU A 52 12.93 22.28 1.36
N PRO A 53 13.46 23.13 0.45
CA PRO A 53 14.41 22.72 -0.60
C PRO A 53 15.70 22.09 -0.08
N ARG A 54 16.08 22.33 1.18
CA ARG A 54 17.33 21.82 1.77
C ARG A 54 17.21 20.43 2.37
N TYR A 55 16.00 19.96 2.66
CA TYR A 55 15.78 18.74 3.46
C TYR A 55 14.97 17.68 2.72
N GLU A 56 13.98 18.10 1.93
CA GLU A 56 13.00 17.16 1.37
C GLU A 56 12.94 17.13 -0.16
N ALA A 57 13.82 17.89 -0.84
CA ALA A 57 13.76 18.04 -2.30
C ALA A 57 13.79 16.68 -3.03
N ASP A 58 14.65 15.75 -2.63
CA ASP A 58 14.81 14.46 -3.30
C ASP A 58 14.12 13.29 -2.59
N VAL A 59 13.73 13.45 -1.32
CA VAL A 59 13.12 12.41 -0.48
C VAL A 59 11.94 11.72 -1.18
N TRP A 60 11.06 12.51 -1.79
CA TRP A 60 9.84 12.00 -2.43
C TRP A 60 10.09 11.25 -3.74
N ARG A 61 11.15 11.64 -4.47
CA ARG A 61 11.60 10.90 -5.64
C ARG A 61 12.19 9.56 -5.22
N GLU A 62 12.97 9.53 -4.14
CA GLU A 62 13.52 8.28 -3.61
C GLU A 62 12.42 7.35 -3.09
N ARG A 63 11.39 7.89 -2.41
CA ARG A 63 10.20 7.10 -2.03
C ARG A 63 9.50 6.46 -3.23
N MET A 64 9.36 7.19 -4.34
CA MET A 64 8.80 6.64 -5.57
C MET A 64 9.66 5.51 -6.15
N LYS A 65 10.99 5.65 -6.13
CA LYS A 65 11.91 4.58 -6.56
C LYS A 65 11.79 3.35 -5.65
N GLN A 66 11.71 3.55 -4.34
CA GLN A 66 11.51 2.47 -3.36
C GLN A 66 10.18 1.75 -3.60
N LEU A 67 9.08 2.49 -3.86
CA LEU A 67 7.79 1.89 -4.20
C LEU A 67 7.90 0.96 -5.42
N ILE A 68 8.50 1.43 -6.51
CA ILE A 68 8.70 0.60 -7.71
C ILE A 68 9.58 -0.61 -7.42
N SER A 69 10.61 -0.44 -6.60
CA SER A 69 11.51 -1.54 -6.23
C SER A 69 10.84 -2.60 -5.36
N LEU A 70 9.90 -2.21 -4.49
CA LEU A 70 9.20 -3.14 -3.59
C LEU A 70 8.10 -3.91 -4.30
N GLU A 71 7.40 -3.25 -5.22
CA GLU A 71 6.27 -3.86 -5.93
C GLU A 71 6.72 -4.68 -7.15
N GLU A 72 7.98 -4.53 -7.59
CA GLU A 72 8.56 -5.17 -8.78
C GLU A 72 7.57 -5.32 -9.96
N PRO A 73 6.91 -4.22 -10.39
CA PRO A 73 5.79 -4.32 -11.32
C PRO A 73 6.26 -4.66 -12.73
N GLU A 74 5.38 -5.28 -13.52
CA GLU A 74 5.56 -5.39 -14.97
C GLU A 74 5.78 -4.00 -15.59
N GLU A 75 6.48 -3.96 -16.74
CA GLU A 75 6.90 -2.69 -17.35
C GLU A 75 5.73 -1.73 -17.62
N GLN A 76 4.57 -2.25 -18.04
CA GLN A 76 3.38 -1.44 -18.29
C GLN A 76 2.88 -0.75 -17.01
N VAL A 77 2.79 -1.50 -15.91
CA VAL A 77 2.37 -0.99 -14.60
C VAL A 77 3.43 -0.03 -14.06
N ARG A 78 4.73 -0.35 -14.19
CA ARG A 78 5.82 0.56 -13.85
C ARG A 78 5.67 1.91 -14.55
N ASN A 79 5.42 1.90 -15.86
CA ASN A 79 5.27 3.11 -16.66
C ASN A 79 4.02 3.90 -16.24
N GLN A 80 2.93 3.23 -15.90
CA GLN A 80 1.74 3.87 -15.33
C GLN A 80 2.05 4.57 -14.00
N LEU A 81 2.73 3.89 -13.07
CA LEU A 81 3.11 4.49 -11.78
C LEU A 81 4.00 5.72 -11.95
N VAL A 82 4.99 5.65 -12.85
CA VAL A 82 5.84 6.81 -13.20
C VAL A 82 5.02 7.94 -13.82
N ALA A 83 4.07 7.62 -14.71
CA ALA A 83 3.20 8.61 -15.33
C ALA A 83 2.34 9.34 -14.28
N GLN A 84 1.81 8.62 -13.30
CA GLN A 84 1.00 9.19 -12.21
C GLN A 84 1.82 10.08 -11.28
N PHE A 85 3.05 9.66 -10.93
CA PHE A 85 3.98 10.53 -10.20
C PHE A 85 4.22 11.84 -10.97
N ASN A 86 4.53 11.75 -12.26
CA ASN A 86 4.78 12.92 -13.07
C ASN A 86 3.53 13.81 -13.20
N ASP A 87 2.34 13.22 -13.24
CA ASP A 87 1.10 13.97 -13.31
C ASP A 87 0.79 14.71 -12.00
N GLY A 88 0.89 14.03 -10.86
CA GLY A 88 0.76 14.66 -9.54
C GLY A 88 1.73 15.83 -9.37
N TYR A 89 2.99 15.65 -9.79
CA TYR A 89 3.98 16.73 -9.79
C TYR A 89 3.52 17.95 -10.60
N ARG A 90 3.09 17.75 -11.85
CA ARG A 90 2.64 18.85 -12.72
C ARG A 90 1.36 19.51 -12.19
N GLN A 91 0.44 18.74 -11.61
CA GLN A 91 -0.78 19.26 -11.01
C GLN A 91 -0.44 20.18 -9.82
N ALA A 92 0.40 19.74 -8.90
CA ALA A 92 0.87 20.55 -7.78
C ALA A 92 1.65 21.79 -8.26
N GLN A 93 2.47 21.65 -9.30
CA GLN A 93 3.22 22.76 -9.90
C GLN A 93 2.32 23.85 -10.46
N ARG A 94 1.25 23.49 -11.18
CA ARG A 94 0.27 24.47 -11.68
C ARG A 94 -0.47 25.17 -10.55
N ARG A 95 -0.71 24.48 -9.43
CA ARG A 95 -1.50 25.00 -8.31
C ARG A 95 -0.68 25.85 -7.33
N PHE A 96 0.59 25.54 -7.13
CA PHE A 96 1.45 26.15 -6.11
C PHE A 96 2.78 26.58 -6.73
N SER A 97 2.87 27.84 -7.14
CA SER A 97 4.10 28.43 -7.69
C SER A 97 5.15 28.80 -6.63
N GLY A 98 4.74 28.90 -5.36
CA GLY A 98 5.61 29.23 -4.24
C GLY A 98 5.07 28.67 -2.93
N CYS A 99 5.91 28.71 -1.89
CA CYS A 99 5.51 28.18 -0.60
C CYS A 99 4.69 29.20 0.19
N ASP A 100 3.37 28.99 0.25
CA ASP A 100 2.43 29.72 1.10
C ASP A 100 1.76 28.78 2.13
N ARG A 101 0.88 29.32 2.97
CA ARG A 101 0.14 28.51 3.95
C ARG A 101 -0.70 27.42 3.29
N ARG A 102 -1.34 27.72 2.16
CA ARG A 102 -2.20 26.75 1.45
C ARG A 102 -1.40 25.58 0.89
N ALA A 103 -0.18 25.82 0.41
CA ALA A 103 0.72 24.78 -0.07
C ALA A 103 1.11 23.83 1.08
N ARG A 104 1.44 24.38 2.27
CA ARG A 104 1.77 23.58 3.45
C ARG A 104 0.56 22.77 3.94
N ASP A 105 -0.61 23.39 4.02
CA ASP A 105 -1.85 22.72 4.44
C ASP A 105 -2.21 21.59 3.47
N TYR A 106 -2.06 21.83 2.16
CA TYR A 106 -2.26 20.80 1.14
C TYR A 106 -1.24 19.66 1.30
N ALA A 107 0.05 19.96 1.50
CA ALA A 107 1.05 18.92 1.73
C ALA A 107 0.76 18.07 2.97
N ALA A 108 0.29 18.68 4.06
CA ALA A 108 -0.11 17.95 5.26
C ALA A 108 -1.30 17.02 4.99
N ALA A 109 -2.34 17.50 4.29
CA ALA A 109 -3.48 16.68 3.92
C ALA A 109 -3.10 15.51 3.00
N ARG A 110 -2.20 15.75 2.03
CA ARG A 110 -1.71 14.70 1.11
C ARG A 110 -0.80 13.70 1.79
N ALA A 111 0.01 14.12 2.76
CA ALA A 111 0.78 13.21 3.61
C ALA A 111 -0.14 12.27 4.39
N ALA A 112 -1.18 12.81 5.05
CA ALA A 112 -2.16 12.00 5.79
C ALA A 112 -2.91 11.02 4.88
N GLN A 113 -3.24 11.42 3.65
CA GLN A 113 -3.81 10.51 2.66
C GLN A 113 -2.83 9.40 2.26
N GLY A 114 -1.56 9.74 2.03
CA GLY A 114 -0.50 8.79 1.71
C GLY A 114 -0.33 7.74 2.82
N GLU A 115 -0.30 8.16 4.08
CA GLU A 115 -0.27 7.26 5.24
C GLU A 115 -1.47 6.31 5.26
N GLY A 116 -2.67 6.84 4.98
CA GLY A 116 -3.88 6.03 4.87
C GLY A 116 -3.81 4.97 3.76
N ILE A 117 -3.16 5.28 2.64
CA ILE A 117 -2.95 4.33 1.53
C ILE A 117 -1.92 3.26 1.91
N VAL A 118 -0.76 3.68 2.44
CA VAL A 118 0.31 2.76 2.86
C VAL A 118 -0.24 1.73 3.84
N ARG A 119 -1.01 2.16 4.84
CA ARG A 119 -1.63 1.25 5.81
C ARG A 119 -2.53 0.20 5.16
N ARG A 120 -3.31 0.57 4.13
CA ARG A 120 -4.14 -0.41 3.40
C ARG A 120 -3.30 -1.41 2.61
N LEU A 121 -2.21 -0.94 1.99
CA LEU A 121 -1.29 -1.79 1.23
C LEU A 121 -0.57 -2.81 2.12
N THR A 122 -0.30 -2.45 3.38
CA THR A 122 0.44 -3.28 4.35
C THR A 122 -0.45 -4.08 5.30
N THR A 123 -1.78 -3.91 5.29
CA THR A 123 -2.69 -4.55 6.25
C THR A 123 -2.51 -6.08 6.29
N SER A 124 -2.24 -6.73 5.16
CA SER A 124 -2.00 -8.17 5.11
C SER A 124 -0.65 -8.59 5.71
N LEU A 125 0.36 -7.72 5.68
CA LEU A 125 1.68 -7.98 6.27
C LEU A 125 1.65 -7.88 7.81
N GLU A 126 0.83 -6.99 8.35
CA GLU A 126 0.65 -6.81 9.80
C GLU A 126 0.04 -8.05 10.45
N GLN A 127 -0.82 -8.77 9.73
CA GLN A 127 -1.44 -10.01 10.21
C GLN A 127 -0.41 -11.12 10.36
N GLU A 128 0.51 -11.28 9.40
CA GLU A 128 1.58 -12.27 9.45
C GLU A 128 2.56 -12.02 10.61
N GLN A 129 2.90 -10.76 10.89
CA GLN A 129 3.77 -10.38 12.00
C GLN A 129 3.13 -10.65 13.38
N SER A 130 1.80 -10.67 13.49
CA SER A 130 1.10 -10.99 14.74
C SER A 130 1.14 -12.49 15.08
N PHE A 131 1.38 -13.38 14.11
CA PHE A 131 1.48 -14.82 14.37
C PHE A 131 2.86 -15.24 14.89
N ASP A 132 3.90 -14.42 14.69
CA ASP A 132 5.26 -14.70 15.15
C ASP A 132 5.48 -14.30 16.63
N GLN A 133 4.54 -13.56 17.25
CA GLN A 133 4.62 -13.11 18.66
C GLN A 133 3.78 -13.96 19.63
N GLY A 134 3.42 -15.20 19.26
CA GLY A 134 2.78 -16.15 20.16
C GLY A 134 3.68 -16.56 21.36
N PRO A 135 3.12 -17.06 22.48
CA PRO A 135 3.84 -17.29 23.74
C PRO A 135 4.87 -18.45 23.74
N LEU A 136 5.34 -18.89 22.57
CA LEU A 136 6.29 -19.98 22.40
C LEU A 136 7.49 -19.59 21.53
N PHE A 137 7.99 -18.36 21.71
CA PHE A 137 9.29 -17.98 21.19
C PHE A 137 10.39 -18.52 22.10
N ILE A 138 11.00 -19.64 21.73
CA ILE A 138 12.28 -20.07 22.30
C ILE A 138 13.33 -19.11 21.73
N GLN A 139 13.81 -18.17 22.54
CA GLN A 139 14.98 -17.37 22.18
C GLN A 139 16.19 -18.32 21.98
N PRO A 140 16.97 -18.20 20.90
CA PRO A 140 18.28 -18.82 20.86
C PRO A 140 19.13 -18.19 21.97
N GLN A 141 19.64 -19.04 22.86
CA GLN A 141 20.56 -18.64 23.92
C GLN A 141 21.80 -18.04 23.25
N THR A 142 22.04 -16.74 23.42
CA THR A 142 23.36 -16.18 23.13
C THR A 142 24.30 -16.70 24.20
N GLU A 143 24.99 -17.80 23.87
CA GLU A 143 26.10 -18.33 24.64
C GLU A 143 27.13 -17.21 24.81
N SER A 144 27.35 -16.80 26.06
CA SER A 144 28.36 -15.83 26.44
C SER A 144 29.74 -16.41 26.17
N LEU A 145 30.33 -16.09 25.02
CA LEU A 145 31.78 -16.23 24.84
C LEU A 145 32.47 -15.12 25.64
N THR A 146 32.84 -15.45 26.88
CA THR A 146 33.93 -14.76 27.58
C THR A 146 35.21 -14.93 26.78
N VAL A 147 35.69 -13.86 26.14
CA VAL A 147 37.05 -13.81 25.60
C VAL A 147 37.97 -13.44 26.76
N ASN A 148 38.67 -14.45 27.29
CA ASN A 148 39.90 -14.24 28.03
C ASN A 148 41.00 -13.94 27.00
N GLU A 149 41.58 -12.74 27.06
CA GLU A 149 43.02 -12.48 27.19
C GLU A 149 43.27 -10.98 27.37
#